data_AF-A0A2S7JAP1-F1
#
_entry.id   AF-A0A2S7JAP1-F1
#
_cell.length_a   1.000
_cell.length_b   1.000
_cell.length_c   1.000
_cell.angle_alpha   90.00
_cell.angle_beta   90.00
_cell.angle_gamma   90.00
#
_symmetry.space_group_name_H-M   'P 1'
#
loop_
_entity.id
_entity.type
_entity.pdbx_description
1 polymer ?
#
loop_
_entity_poly.entity_id
_entity_poly.type
_entity_poly.pdbx_seq_one_letter_code
_entity_poly.pdbx_strand_id
1 'polypeptide(L)'
;MHQPEAPHGVRHFGQILLWPLRLMPVRGAEAQHAKPWEILSAMGEATPWREVVDEYTGDACNFHERHYNEFVTFLPYVQRFLYGEGHAKGGGQVHGSPMRVFRRHDVSAVRVVLRPFEEAITLNVVHVDLYFFLDLDLVLLNVEVACDHLPLAQAQELLYRFGRGYPSGWDAQGQAQHCLHQAEWLGAQGQVLAQSNAGERDLFMAHVARHRAPRIAAHWDWLLQPLVSDHSEQEGALRYRQIEYYRMPLLGYLAVDDPQTLSRSDFVRLGLVTGAGRADGEAPLPFADDHLSDFEDRYCYDRFWTPGGAAPHTRYLCTGHSLVVVGDANSHFFACRDRGVLAQFRHQHFLLFLIAHFQKAALLMFSDRLAETLRNLNISDPASVRVFKRSIRSSFASFLRFTHRYWFHEISEQAQTRALFAKCAQHLGLDPLYAEVKERIADMNNYLEADSLRRQANTVVRLTVVTILGLIGTITTGFLGMNLLAEADAPLSHKVLVFALVFGVTITLTVYTIAKSKRLSDFLDVISEERVGTWTKIKAFAAIWARERDRD
;
A
#
# COMPACT_ATOMS: atom_id res chain seq x y z
N MET A 1 31.68 -1.33 -44.37
CA MET A 1 30.46 -2.18 -44.47
C MET A 1 29.43 -1.52 -43.59
N HIS A 2 28.60 -0.63 -44.16
CA HIS A 2 27.54 0.05 -43.40
C HIS A 2 26.46 -0.98 -43.10
N GLN A 3 26.24 -1.29 -41.82
CA GLN A 3 24.98 -1.88 -41.39
C GLN A 3 23.87 -0.91 -41.84
N PRO A 4 22.81 -1.40 -42.51
CA PRO A 4 21.65 -0.55 -42.76
C PRO A 4 21.12 -0.07 -41.40
N GLU A 5 21.03 1.25 -41.20
CA GLU A 5 20.37 1.82 -40.02
C GLU A 5 18.99 1.16 -39.89
N ALA A 6 18.73 0.54 -38.74
CA ALA A 6 17.41 0.02 -38.44
C ALA A 6 16.42 1.18 -38.64
N PRO A 7 15.27 0.96 -39.31
CA PRO A 7 14.44 2.04 -39.85
C PRO A 7 13.94 3.05 -38.81
N HIS A 8 13.99 2.71 -37.51
CA HIS A 8 13.73 3.62 -36.39
C HIS A 8 14.78 3.43 -35.28
N GLY A 9 15.80 4.29 -35.27
CA GLY A 9 16.81 4.36 -34.23
C GLY A 9 16.35 5.15 -33.01
N VAL A 10 16.58 4.60 -31.81
CA VAL A 10 16.45 5.29 -30.52
C VAL A 10 17.84 5.78 -30.13
N ARG A 11 18.09 7.09 -30.28
CA ARG A 11 19.38 7.70 -29.94
C ARG A 11 19.64 7.71 -28.44
N HIS A 12 18.60 7.98 -27.65
CA HIS A 12 18.66 7.92 -26.19
C HIS A 12 17.42 7.23 -25.63
N PHE A 13 17.63 6.20 -24.82
CA PHE A 13 16.63 5.46 -24.09
C PHE A 13 16.79 5.70 -22.59
N GLY A 14 15.71 6.05 -21.92
CA GLY A 14 15.60 6.09 -20.46
C GLY A 14 14.39 5.29 -20.00
N GLN A 15 14.55 4.53 -18.93
CA GLN A 15 13.47 3.80 -18.28
C GLN A 15 13.56 3.96 -16.78
N ILE A 16 12.45 4.35 -16.16
CA ILE A 16 12.30 4.42 -14.71
C ILE A 16 11.28 3.36 -14.31
N LEU A 17 11.67 2.44 -13.42
CA LEU A 17 10.76 1.47 -12.80
C LEU A 17 10.43 1.94 -11.39
N LEU A 18 9.15 1.88 -11.03
CA LEU A 18 8.67 2.21 -9.71
C LEU A 18 7.91 1.01 -9.15
N TRP A 19 8.45 0.36 -8.11
CA TRP A 19 7.89 -0.84 -7.54
C TRP A 19 7.36 -0.61 -6.12
N PRO A 20 6.03 -0.52 -5.94
CA PRO A 20 5.42 -0.38 -4.62
C PRO A 20 5.41 -1.70 -3.85
N LEU A 21 5.92 -1.67 -2.62
CA LEU A 21 6.01 -2.82 -1.72
C LEU A 21 5.46 -2.44 -0.34
N ARG A 22 4.67 -3.32 0.24
CA ARG A 22 4.15 -3.18 1.60
C ARG A 22 5.21 -3.64 2.57
N LEU A 23 5.51 -2.82 3.56
CA LEU A 23 6.34 -3.22 4.69
C LEU A 23 5.47 -3.98 5.70
N MET A 24 6.01 -5.06 6.23
CA MET A 24 5.35 -5.84 7.28
C MET A 24 5.72 -5.28 8.65
N PRO A 25 4.82 -5.36 9.65
CA PRO A 25 5.13 -4.95 11.01
C PRO A 25 6.38 -5.66 11.54
N VAL A 26 7.28 -4.91 12.16
CA VAL A 26 8.52 -5.44 12.73
C VAL A 26 8.17 -6.38 13.90
N ARG A 27 8.53 -7.66 13.77
CA ARG A 27 8.21 -8.68 14.78
C ARG A 27 8.91 -8.34 16.11
N GLY A 28 8.17 -8.38 17.21
CA GLY A 28 8.71 -8.11 18.55
C GLY A 28 8.86 -6.62 18.91
N ALA A 29 8.61 -5.70 17.97
CA ALA A 29 8.65 -4.26 18.19
C ALA A 29 7.28 -3.64 18.48
N GLU A 30 6.29 -4.42 18.93
CA GLU A 30 4.96 -3.89 19.31
C GLU A 30 5.04 -2.80 20.40
N ALA A 31 6.17 -2.71 21.11
CA ALA A 31 6.43 -1.72 22.16
C ALA A 31 7.25 -0.49 21.71
N GLN A 32 7.94 -0.54 20.56
CA GLN A 32 8.77 0.55 20.05
C GLN A 32 8.31 0.88 18.63
N HIS A 33 7.58 1.98 18.46
CA HIS A 33 7.11 2.53 17.18
C HIS A 33 8.29 3.04 16.31
N ALA A 34 9.34 2.24 16.15
CA ALA A 34 10.48 2.57 15.30
C ALA A 34 10.02 2.55 13.85
N LYS A 35 10.28 3.63 13.14
CA LYS A 35 9.87 3.77 11.74
C LYS A 35 10.79 2.93 10.86
N PRO A 36 10.32 2.35 9.75
CA PRO A 36 11.14 1.44 8.95
C PRO A 36 12.48 2.03 8.49
N TRP A 37 12.51 3.32 8.11
CA TRP A 37 13.75 3.99 7.74
C TRP A 37 14.69 4.26 8.92
N GLU A 38 14.18 4.40 10.15
CA GLU A 38 15.04 4.56 11.34
C GLU A 38 15.83 3.26 11.59
N ILE A 39 15.21 2.11 11.32
CA ILE A 39 15.86 0.80 11.37
C ILE A 39 16.94 0.71 10.28
N LEU A 40 16.63 1.15 9.05
CA LEU A 40 17.58 1.14 7.95
C LEU A 40 18.77 2.08 8.22
N SER A 41 18.52 3.29 8.73
CA SER A 41 19.59 4.24 9.10
C SER A 41 20.45 3.71 10.25
N ALA A 42 19.85 3.02 11.23
CA ALA A 42 20.57 2.44 12.36
C ALA A 42 21.54 1.31 11.95
N MET A 43 21.36 0.69 10.77
CA MET A 43 22.28 -0.33 10.25
C MET A 43 23.61 0.25 9.74
N GLY A 44 23.69 1.57 9.47
CA GLY A 44 24.92 2.24 9.04
C GLY A 44 25.61 1.56 7.85
N GLU A 45 26.88 1.17 8.02
CA GLU A 45 27.67 0.53 6.96
C GLU A 45 27.25 -0.93 6.64
N ALA A 46 26.39 -1.55 7.45
CA ALA A 46 25.91 -2.92 7.21
C ALA A 46 24.84 -3.02 6.10
N THR A 47 24.36 -1.88 5.59
CA THR A 47 23.40 -1.77 4.49
C THR A 47 24.04 -1.02 3.31
N PRO A 48 23.69 -1.30 2.04
CA PRO A 48 24.17 -0.51 0.90
C PRO A 48 23.39 0.80 0.71
N TRP A 49 22.30 0.99 1.46
CA TRP A 49 21.41 2.15 1.34
C TRP A 49 21.91 3.33 2.18
N ARG A 50 22.00 4.52 1.57
CA ARG A 50 22.40 5.77 2.23
C ARG A 50 21.28 6.79 2.09
N GLU A 51 20.88 7.43 3.19
CA GLU A 51 19.86 8.47 3.16
C GLU A 51 20.35 9.64 2.30
N VAL A 52 19.53 10.04 1.32
CA VAL A 52 19.75 11.24 0.54
C VAL A 52 19.17 12.39 1.33
N VAL A 53 20.05 13.13 2.02
CA VAL A 53 19.66 14.35 2.72
C VAL A 53 19.42 15.42 1.67
N ASP A 54 18.14 15.78 1.51
CA ASP A 54 17.60 16.64 0.46
C ASP A 54 18.46 17.89 0.22
N GLU A 55 18.83 18.18 -1.04
CA GLU A 55 19.70 19.31 -1.41
C GLU A 55 19.09 20.67 -1.04
N TYR A 56 17.77 20.72 -0.77
CA TYR A 56 17.05 21.89 -0.26
C TYR A 56 17.38 22.23 1.20
N THR A 57 18.10 21.37 1.93
CA THR A 57 18.28 21.48 3.39
C THR A 57 19.60 22.08 3.88
N GLY A 58 20.52 22.55 3.02
CA GLY A 58 21.80 23.01 3.58
C GLY A 58 22.70 23.95 2.77
N ASP A 59 22.75 23.90 1.44
CA ASP A 59 23.73 24.72 0.71
C ASP A 59 23.21 25.23 -0.64
N ALA A 60 23.07 26.55 -0.76
CA ALA A 60 22.61 27.20 -1.99
C ALA A 60 23.56 26.94 -3.18
N CYS A 61 24.83 26.58 -2.92
CA CYS A 61 25.81 26.25 -3.94
C CYS A 61 25.52 24.94 -4.70
N ASN A 62 24.74 24.02 -4.12
CA ASN A 62 24.31 22.78 -4.76
C ASN A 62 22.89 22.88 -5.35
N PHE A 63 22.24 24.04 -5.22
CA PHE A 63 20.90 24.27 -5.73
C PHE A 63 20.93 24.69 -7.20
N HIS A 64 20.47 23.80 -8.08
CA HIS A 64 20.45 24.02 -9.52
C HIS A 64 19.08 24.52 -10.01
N GLU A 65 19.04 25.22 -11.14
CA GLU A 65 17.81 25.75 -11.75
C GLU A 65 16.73 24.68 -11.98
N ARG A 66 17.15 23.43 -12.25
CA ARG A 66 16.24 22.28 -12.37
C ARG A 66 15.44 22.01 -11.09
N HIS A 67 16.04 22.21 -9.91
CA HIS A 67 15.36 22.04 -8.61
C HIS A 67 14.32 23.14 -8.42
N TYR A 68 14.66 24.40 -8.76
CA TYR A 68 13.69 25.48 -8.75
C TYR A 68 12.47 25.18 -9.65
N ASN A 69 12.72 24.76 -10.90
CA ASN A 69 11.66 24.42 -11.85
C ASN A 69 10.79 23.26 -11.36
N GLU A 70 11.37 22.26 -10.71
CA GLU A 70 10.62 21.17 -10.09
C GLU A 70 9.74 21.69 -8.93
N PHE A 71 10.31 22.47 -8.01
CA PHE A 71 9.61 23.00 -6.85
C PHE A 71 8.40 23.86 -7.24
N VAL A 72 8.56 24.81 -8.16
CA VAL A 72 7.49 25.74 -8.56
C VAL A 72 6.40 25.09 -9.41
N THR A 73 6.62 23.89 -9.94
CA THR A 73 5.58 23.14 -10.66
C THR A 73 4.47 22.68 -9.72
N PHE A 74 4.80 22.32 -8.48
CA PHE A 74 3.83 21.70 -7.56
C PHE A 74 3.10 22.71 -6.68
N LEU A 75 1.85 22.39 -6.34
CA LEU A 75 1.05 23.18 -5.40
C LEU A 75 1.65 23.14 -3.98
N PRO A 76 1.43 24.17 -3.14
CA PRO A 76 2.10 24.28 -1.84
C PRO A 76 1.90 23.08 -0.89
N TYR A 77 0.75 22.42 -0.93
CA TYR A 77 0.51 21.23 -0.11
C TYR A 77 1.28 19.99 -0.61
N VAL A 78 1.52 19.89 -1.92
CA VAL A 78 2.36 18.85 -2.51
C VAL A 78 3.84 19.15 -2.23
N GLN A 79 4.26 20.41 -2.29
CA GLN A 79 5.61 20.81 -1.90
C GLN A 79 5.93 20.41 -0.46
N ARG A 80 5.02 20.64 0.49
CA ARG A 80 5.19 20.20 1.89
C ARG A 80 5.30 18.67 2.02
N PHE A 81 4.63 17.93 1.14
CA PHE A 81 4.76 16.48 1.08
C PHE A 81 6.13 16.04 0.56
N LEU A 82 6.59 16.63 -0.54
CA LEU A 82 7.82 16.22 -1.21
C LEU A 82 9.07 16.67 -0.43
N TYR A 83 9.12 17.95 -0.06
CA TYR A 83 10.32 18.62 0.44
C TYR A 83 10.23 18.98 1.94
N GLY A 84 9.06 18.78 2.57
CA GLY A 84 8.84 19.18 3.97
C GLY A 84 8.62 20.68 4.16
N GLU A 85 8.78 21.14 5.40
CA GLU A 85 8.72 22.56 5.77
C GLU A 85 10.13 23.11 5.97
N GLY A 86 10.45 24.25 5.33
CA GLY A 86 11.73 24.92 5.49
C GLY A 86 11.93 25.47 6.91
N HIS A 87 13.18 25.68 7.32
CA HIS A 87 13.53 26.15 8.66
C HIS A 87 12.78 27.44 9.04
N ALA A 88 11.84 27.34 9.99
CA ALA A 88 11.42 28.51 10.75
C ALA A 88 12.61 28.97 11.60
N LYS A 89 12.95 30.27 11.53
CA LYS A 89 13.94 30.90 12.41
C LYS A 89 13.49 30.78 13.87
N GLY A 90 13.84 29.68 14.54
CA GLY A 90 13.58 29.48 15.96
C GLY A 90 13.29 28.02 16.32
N GLY A 91 14.35 27.25 16.59
CA GLY A 91 14.49 26.19 17.61
C GLY A 91 13.39 25.13 17.86
N GLY A 92 12.32 25.07 17.08
CA GLY A 92 11.29 24.02 17.20
C GLY A 92 11.79 22.69 16.64
N GLN A 93 11.26 21.58 17.17
CA GLN A 93 11.53 20.24 16.63
C GLN A 93 11.30 20.24 15.11
N VAL A 94 12.38 20.01 14.36
CA VAL A 94 12.35 19.95 12.90
C VAL A 94 11.56 18.70 12.50
N HIS A 95 10.32 18.88 12.06
CA HIS A 95 9.60 17.83 11.34
C HIS A 95 10.17 17.77 9.92
N GLY A 96 11.22 16.97 9.69
CA GLY A 96 11.76 16.77 8.34
C GLY A 96 10.70 16.21 7.36
N SER A 97 10.97 16.25 6.06
CA SER A 97 10.02 15.83 4.99
C SER A 97 9.29 14.52 5.34
N PRO A 98 7.97 14.42 5.11
CA PRO A 98 7.26 13.16 5.32
C PRO A 98 7.66 12.07 4.32
N MET A 99 8.41 12.42 3.27
CA MET A 99 9.07 11.49 2.36
C MET A 99 10.57 11.41 2.69
N ARG A 100 11.13 10.20 2.69
CA ARG A 100 12.55 9.92 2.93
C ARG A 100 13.10 9.06 1.80
N VAL A 101 14.25 9.44 1.27
CA VAL A 101 14.87 8.76 0.12
C VAL A 101 16.19 8.14 0.55
N PHE A 102 16.40 6.87 0.20
CA PHE A 102 17.66 6.17 0.41
C PHE A 102 18.20 5.70 -0.93
N ARG A 103 19.44 6.07 -1.25
CA ARG A 103 20.10 5.70 -2.49
C ARG A 103 21.07 4.56 -2.29
N ARG A 104 21.12 3.67 -3.27
CA ARG A 104 22.08 2.58 -3.37
C ARG A 104 23.13 2.92 -4.44
N HIS A 105 24.42 2.80 -4.10
CA HIS A 105 25.54 3.27 -4.93
C HIS A 105 26.48 2.17 -5.43
N ASP A 106 26.33 0.93 -4.95
CA ASP A 106 27.17 -0.21 -5.31
C ASP A 106 26.84 -0.82 -6.69
N VAL A 107 25.75 -0.40 -7.32
CA VAL A 107 25.29 -0.88 -8.64
C VAL A 107 25.53 0.19 -9.71
N SER A 108 26.23 -0.17 -10.79
CA SER A 108 26.61 0.75 -11.87
C SER A 108 25.87 0.52 -13.18
N ALA A 109 25.51 -0.74 -13.46
CA ALA A 109 24.89 -1.14 -14.72
C ALA A 109 24.06 -2.43 -14.55
N VAL A 110 23.24 -2.72 -15.54
CA VAL A 110 22.58 -4.02 -15.69
C VAL A 110 22.84 -4.58 -17.08
N ARG A 111 23.30 -5.83 -17.13
CA ARG A 111 23.44 -6.58 -18.38
C ARG A 111 22.23 -7.47 -18.57
N VAL A 112 21.57 -7.34 -19.71
CA VAL A 112 20.31 -8.02 -19.99
C VAL A 112 20.37 -8.75 -21.33
N VAL A 113 19.71 -9.91 -21.40
CA VAL A 113 19.45 -10.64 -22.64
C VAL A 113 17.94 -10.74 -22.79
N LEU A 114 17.40 -10.18 -23.87
CA LEU A 114 15.95 -10.08 -24.06
C LEU A 114 15.32 -11.44 -24.35
N ARG A 115 15.92 -12.21 -25.26
CA ARG A 115 15.48 -13.55 -25.68
C ARG A 115 16.68 -14.50 -25.86
N PRO A 116 16.46 -15.82 -25.84
CA PRO A 116 17.53 -16.79 -26.07
C PRO A 116 18.29 -16.49 -27.38
N PHE A 117 19.61 -16.61 -27.34
CA PHE A 117 20.52 -16.41 -28.49
C PHE A 117 20.65 -14.97 -29.01
N GLU A 118 20.04 -13.98 -28.36
CA GLU A 118 20.27 -12.55 -28.68
C GLU A 118 21.51 -12.02 -27.95
N GLU A 119 22.09 -10.94 -28.49
CA GLU A 119 23.22 -10.25 -27.87
C GLU A 119 22.82 -9.56 -26.57
N ALA A 120 23.76 -9.49 -25.63
CA ALA A 120 23.53 -8.84 -24.35
C ALA A 120 23.57 -7.31 -24.50
N ILE A 121 22.56 -6.63 -23.96
CA ILE A 121 22.47 -5.18 -23.89
C ILE A 121 22.91 -4.76 -22.48
N THR A 122 23.78 -3.75 -22.39
CA THR A 122 24.17 -3.16 -21.10
C THR A 122 23.49 -1.81 -20.93
N LEU A 123 22.69 -1.67 -19.88
CA LEU A 123 22.05 -0.42 -19.50
C LEU A 123 22.81 0.18 -18.32
N ASN A 124 23.11 1.47 -18.39
CA ASN A 124 23.72 2.20 -17.28
C ASN A 124 22.66 2.47 -16.21
N VAL A 125 22.99 2.22 -14.95
CA VAL A 125 22.14 2.60 -13.81
C VAL A 125 22.39 4.07 -13.53
N VAL A 126 21.33 4.89 -13.61
CA VAL A 126 21.40 6.32 -13.27
C VAL A 126 21.29 6.48 -11.75
N HIS A 127 20.30 5.83 -11.13
CA HIS A 127 20.21 5.67 -9.68
C HIS A 127 19.25 4.54 -9.29
N VAL A 128 19.42 4.07 -8.06
CA VAL A 128 18.49 3.14 -7.40
C VAL A 128 18.13 3.73 -6.04
N ASP A 129 16.85 3.99 -5.81
CA ASP A 129 16.36 4.68 -4.62
C ASP A 129 15.22 3.90 -3.93
N LEU A 130 15.13 3.96 -2.60
CA LEU A 130 13.97 3.59 -1.82
C LEU A 130 13.28 4.85 -1.29
N TYR A 131 11.98 4.97 -1.56
CA TYR A 131 11.13 6.03 -1.04
C TYR A 131 10.29 5.49 0.11
N PHE A 132 10.49 6.06 1.31
CA PHE A 132 9.71 5.80 2.50
C PHE A 132 8.77 6.96 2.81
N PHE A 133 7.63 6.67 3.43
CA PHE A 133 6.58 7.64 3.70
C PHE A 133 6.17 7.61 5.18
N LEU A 134 6.00 8.79 5.77
CA LEU A 134 5.69 8.93 7.17
C LEU A 134 4.29 8.38 7.51
N ASP A 135 4.21 7.60 8.59
CA ASP A 135 3.00 6.95 9.09
C ASP A 135 2.39 5.89 8.13
N LEU A 136 3.16 5.41 7.15
CA LEU A 136 2.73 4.38 6.19
C LEU A 136 3.73 3.22 6.11
N ASP A 137 3.19 2.00 6.12
CA ASP A 137 3.95 0.76 5.98
C ASP A 137 4.21 0.45 4.49
N LEU A 138 4.79 1.41 3.78
CA LEU A 138 4.99 1.37 2.33
C LEU A 138 6.42 1.80 1.97
N VAL A 139 7.02 1.11 1.02
CA VAL A 139 8.27 1.50 0.37
C VAL A 139 8.12 1.39 -1.15
N LEU A 140 8.63 2.38 -1.88
CA LEU A 140 8.69 2.35 -3.34
C LEU A 140 10.15 2.20 -3.76
N LEU A 141 10.49 1.10 -4.45
CA LEU A 141 11.79 0.94 -5.10
C LEU A 141 11.75 1.64 -6.46
N ASN A 142 12.68 2.57 -6.67
CA ASN A 142 12.85 3.31 -7.90
C ASN A 142 14.16 2.90 -8.57
N VAL A 143 14.12 2.50 -9.83
CA VAL A 143 15.29 2.13 -10.62
C VAL A 143 15.27 2.87 -11.94
N GLU A 144 16.21 3.79 -12.13
CA GLU A 144 16.42 4.45 -13.43
C GLU A 144 17.60 3.81 -14.16
N VAL A 145 17.35 3.39 -15.40
CA VAL A 145 18.37 2.92 -16.34
C VAL A 145 18.33 3.70 -17.63
N ALA A 146 19.49 3.83 -18.29
CA ALA A 146 19.62 4.49 -19.58
C ALA A 146 20.58 3.76 -20.51
N CYS A 147 20.35 3.90 -21.81
CA CYS A 147 21.21 3.36 -22.87
C CYS A 147 21.11 4.25 -24.11
N ASP A 148 22.17 4.30 -24.89
CA ASP A 148 22.20 5.05 -26.14
C ASP A 148 22.21 4.07 -27.32
N HIS A 149 21.69 4.50 -28.47
CA HIS A 149 21.73 3.76 -29.73
C HIS A 149 21.09 2.36 -29.68
N LEU A 150 19.77 2.31 -29.45
CA LEU A 150 18.99 1.08 -29.50
C LEU A 150 18.07 1.04 -30.73
N PRO A 151 17.89 -0.12 -31.38
CA PRO A 151 16.75 -0.34 -32.26
C PRO A 151 15.43 -0.18 -31.49
N LEU A 152 14.41 0.43 -32.11
CA LEU A 152 13.09 0.60 -31.49
C LEU A 152 12.52 -0.71 -30.93
N ALA A 153 12.68 -1.83 -31.64
CA ALA A 153 12.21 -3.13 -31.19
C ALA A 153 12.86 -3.58 -29.86
N GLN A 154 14.15 -3.30 -29.67
CA GLN A 154 14.83 -3.61 -28.40
C GLN A 154 14.33 -2.69 -27.28
N ALA A 155 14.11 -1.40 -27.56
CA ALA A 155 13.52 -0.47 -26.58
C ALA A 155 12.11 -0.91 -26.15
N GLN A 156 11.25 -1.34 -27.09
CA GLN A 156 9.93 -1.89 -26.79
C GLN A 156 10.01 -3.16 -25.92
N GLU A 157 10.93 -4.09 -26.23
CA GLU A 157 11.14 -5.30 -25.42
C GLU A 157 11.71 -4.99 -24.03
N LEU A 158 12.60 -4.00 -23.89
CA LEU A 158 13.10 -3.54 -22.59
C LEU A 158 11.98 -3.00 -21.71
N LEU A 159 11.16 -2.07 -22.23
CA LEU A 159 9.97 -1.56 -21.54
C LEU A 159 9.04 -2.71 -21.13
N TYR A 160 8.88 -3.71 -21.99
CA TYR A 160 7.97 -4.83 -21.77
C TYR A 160 8.44 -5.85 -20.72
N ARG A 161 9.76 -6.13 -20.67
CA ARG A 161 10.32 -7.29 -19.95
C ARG A 161 11.04 -6.93 -18.66
N PHE A 162 11.72 -5.78 -18.62
CA PHE A 162 12.69 -5.47 -17.56
C PHE A 162 12.03 -5.38 -16.19
N GLY A 163 10.94 -4.61 -16.07
CA GLY A 163 10.22 -4.37 -14.82
C GLY A 163 9.31 -5.51 -14.36
N ARG A 164 9.77 -6.77 -14.40
CA ARG A 164 9.00 -7.92 -13.91
C ARG A 164 9.65 -8.54 -12.69
N GLY A 165 8.99 -8.46 -11.55
CA GLY A 165 9.48 -9.00 -10.28
C GLY A 165 9.63 -10.52 -10.27
N TYR A 166 8.83 -11.23 -11.08
CA TYR A 166 8.85 -12.69 -11.26
C TYR A 166 8.13 -13.09 -12.56
N PRO A 167 8.37 -14.31 -13.08
CA PRO A 167 7.69 -14.81 -14.26
C PRO A 167 6.20 -15.04 -14.03
N SER A 168 5.37 -14.72 -15.03
CA SER A 168 3.94 -15.03 -15.01
C SER A 168 3.62 -16.48 -15.38
N GLY A 169 4.61 -17.19 -15.94
CA GLY A 169 4.49 -18.55 -16.44
C GLY A 169 5.73 -18.95 -17.21
N TRP A 170 5.72 -20.17 -17.73
CA TRP A 170 6.80 -20.71 -18.57
C TRP A 170 6.20 -21.32 -19.83
N ASP A 171 6.91 -21.21 -20.95
CA ASP A 171 6.48 -21.85 -22.20
C ASP A 171 6.80 -23.35 -22.23
N ALA A 172 6.48 -24.00 -23.34
CA ALA A 172 6.72 -25.44 -23.53
C ALA A 172 8.21 -25.81 -23.45
N GLN A 173 9.11 -24.85 -23.66
CA GLN A 173 10.56 -25.00 -23.56
C GLN A 173 11.10 -24.67 -22.16
N GLY A 174 10.21 -24.37 -21.20
CA GLY A 174 10.57 -24.00 -19.85
C GLY A 174 11.14 -22.58 -19.71
N GLN A 175 11.02 -21.74 -20.73
CA GLN A 175 11.50 -20.36 -20.67
C GLN A 175 10.49 -19.47 -19.95
N ALA A 176 11.00 -18.60 -19.09
CA ALA A 176 10.21 -17.61 -18.35
C ALA A 176 9.47 -16.69 -19.33
N GLN A 177 8.14 -16.77 -19.35
CA GLN A 177 7.34 -15.95 -20.25
C GLN A 177 7.42 -14.48 -19.84
N HIS A 178 7.57 -13.62 -20.84
CA HIS A 178 7.58 -12.16 -20.75
C HIS A 178 8.68 -11.53 -19.87
N CYS A 179 9.48 -12.32 -19.16
CA CYS A 179 10.69 -11.84 -18.49
C CYS A 179 11.85 -11.71 -19.47
N LEU A 180 12.92 -11.05 -19.03
CA LEU A 180 14.23 -11.16 -19.64
C LEU A 180 14.71 -12.62 -19.55
N HIS A 181 15.42 -13.08 -20.57
CA HIS A 181 16.07 -14.39 -20.53
C HIS A 181 17.19 -14.40 -19.48
N GLN A 182 17.97 -13.32 -19.41
CA GLN A 182 19.00 -13.11 -18.41
C GLN A 182 19.02 -11.65 -17.96
N ALA A 183 19.28 -11.42 -16.68
CA ALA A 183 19.49 -10.10 -16.10
C ALA A 183 20.53 -10.19 -14.99
N GLU A 184 21.54 -9.33 -15.04
CA GLU A 184 22.67 -9.30 -14.11
C GLU A 184 22.94 -7.86 -13.66
N TRP A 185 22.88 -7.63 -12.34
CA TRP A 185 23.36 -6.38 -11.76
C TRP A 185 24.87 -6.36 -11.72
N LEU A 186 25.48 -5.26 -12.18
CA LEU A 186 26.92 -5.10 -12.27
C LEU A 186 27.42 -4.02 -11.30
N GLY A 187 28.59 -4.27 -10.70
CA GLY A 187 29.30 -3.28 -9.90
C GLY A 187 30.20 -2.36 -10.74
N ALA A 188 30.86 -1.41 -10.11
CA ALA A 188 31.68 -0.41 -10.78
C ALA A 188 32.82 -0.99 -11.64
N GLN A 189 33.31 -2.21 -11.34
CA GLN A 189 34.36 -2.90 -12.11
C GLN A 189 33.79 -3.95 -13.08
N GLY A 190 32.47 -3.96 -13.31
CA GLY A 190 31.80 -4.91 -14.22
C GLY A 190 31.60 -6.32 -13.64
N GLN A 191 31.91 -6.53 -12.36
CA GLN A 191 31.62 -7.77 -11.66
C GLN A 191 30.11 -7.98 -11.51
N VAL A 192 29.66 -9.23 -11.65
CA VAL A 192 28.26 -9.60 -11.44
C VAL A 192 27.99 -9.64 -9.93
N LEU A 193 27.07 -8.80 -9.48
CA LEU A 193 26.65 -8.71 -8.08
C LEU A 193 25.48 -9.66 -7.78
N ALA A 194 24.54 -9.78 -8.72
CA ALA A 194 23.42 -10.71 -8.65
C ALA A 194 22.87 -11.04 -10.03
N GLN A 195 22.29 -12.23 -10.17
CA GLN A 195 21.73 -12.73 -11.42
C GLN A 195 20.27 -13.17 -11.23
N SER A 196 19.46 -12.99 -12.27
CA SER A 196 18.08 -13.49 -12.28
C SER A 196 18.03 -15.00 -12.38
N ASN A 197 17.11 -15.60 -11.63
CA ASN A 197 16.81 -17.02 -11.69
C ASN A 197 15.40 -17.30 -12.25
N ALA A 198 14.80 -16.38 -13.00
CA ALA A 198 13.45 -16.54 -13.54
C ALA A 198 13.25 -17.85 -14.34
N GLY A 199 14.31 -18.41 -14.92
CA GLY A 199 14.31 -19.70 -15.62
C GLY A 199 14.18 -20.93 -14.70
N GLU A 200 14.41 -20.81 -13.39
CA GLU A 200 14.38 -21.93 -12.43
C GLU A 200 12.94 -22.23 -11.96
N ARG A 201 12.09 -22.70 -12.89
CA ARG A 201 10.64 -22.92 -12.68
C ARG A 201 10.28 -23.57 -11.34
N ASP A 202 10.95 -24.67 -11.00
CA ASP A 202 10.56 -25.51 -9.87
C ASP A 202 10.69 -24.78 -8.52
N LEU A 203 11.62 -23.83 -8.39
CA LEU A 203 11.75 -22.99 -7.18
C LEU A 203 10.55 -22.06 -6.98
N PHE A 204 10.05 -21.47 -8.06
CA PHE A 204 8.87 -20.59 -8.00
C PHE A 204 7.61 -21.40 -7.68
N MET A 205 7.43 -22.55 -8.32
CA MET A 205 6.29 -23.43 -8.07
C MET A 205 6.28 -23.96 -6.63
N ALA A 206 7.43 -24.41 -6.11
CA ALA A 206 7.54 -24.88 -4.74
C ALA A 206 7.20 -23.79 -3.71
N HIS A 207 7.64 -22.55 -3.95
CA HIS A 207 7.35 -21.42 -3.08
C HIS A 207 5.85 -21.09 -3.06
N VAL A 208 5.19 -21.01 -4.22
CA VAL A 208 3.74 -20.77 -4.31
C VAL A 208 2.94 -21.90 -3.65
N ALA A 209 3.37 -23.15 -3.82
CA ALA A 209 2.72 -24.30 -3.19
C ALA A 209 2.77 -24.23 -1.65
N ARG A 210 3.90 -23.77 -1.10
CA ARG A 210 4.11 -23.66 0.36
C ARG A 210 3.46 -22.43 0.98
N HIS A 211 3.57 -21.27 0.34
CA HIS A 211 3.25 -19.98 0.96
C HIS A 211 1.99 -19.31 0.40
N ARG A 212 1.44 -19.79 -0.71
CA ARG A 212 0.34 -19.13 -1.45
C ARG A 212 0.67 -17.69 -1.86
N ALA A 213 1.95 -17.42 -2.11
CA ALA A 213 2.48 -16.14 -2.55
C ALA A 213 3.53 -16.34 -3.65
N PRO A 214 3.68 -15.40 -4.59
CA PRO A 214 4.72 -15.47 -5.62
C PRO A 214 6.11 -15.28 -5.02
N ARG A 215 7.08 -16.00 -5.57
CA ARG A 215 8.50 -15.81 -5.26
C ARG A 215 9.08 -14.69 -6.11
N ILE A 216 9.79 -13.75 -5.50
CA ILE A 216 10.53 -12.72 -6.22
C ILE A 216 11.79 -13.31 -6.87
N ALA A 217 12.12 -12.88 -8.09
CA ALA A 217 13.34 -13.29 -8.77
C ALA A 217 14.60 -12.80 -8.03
N ALA A 218 15.65 -13.62 -8.01
CA ALA A 218 16.81 -13.43 -7.14
C ALA A 218 17.51 -12.07 -7.31
N HIS A 219 17.68 -11.57 -8.54
CA HIS A 219 18.27 -10.24 -8.78
C HIS A 219 17.46 -9.08 -8.18
N TRP A 220 16.13 -9.18 -8.14
CA TRP A 220 15.26 -8.17 -7.52
C TRP A 220 15.26 -8.28 -6.01
N ASP A 221 15.22 -9.50 -5.48
CA ASP A 221 15.33 -9.79 -4.03
C ASP A 221 16.67 -9.29 -3.47
N TRP A 222 17.78 -9.53 -4.19
CA TRP A 222 19.09 -9.00 -3.86
C TRP A 222 19.15 -7.46 -3.90
N LEU A 223 18.49 -6.84 -4.87
CA LEU A 223 18.49 -5.39 -5.00
C LEU A 223 17.81 -4.72 -3.79
N LEU A 224 16.82 -5.38 -3.18
CA LEU A 224 16.07 -4.88 -2.01
C LEU A 224 16.79 -5.08 -0.66
N GLN A 225 17.80 -5.94 -0.59
CA GLN A 225 18.53 -6.20 0.66
C GLN A 225 18.99 -4.89 1.33
N PRO A 226 18.83 -4.73 2.65
CA PRO A 226 18.52 -5.77 3.65
C PRO A 226 17.03 -6.00 3.90
N LEU A 227 16.12 -5.42 3.10
CA LEU A 227 14.71 -5.76 3.18
C LEU A 227 14.54 -7.19 2.64
N VAL A 228 13.85 -8.05 3.40
CA VAL A 228 13.66 -9.46 3.02
C VAL A 228 12.20 -9.78 2.74
N SER A 229 11.93 -10.66 1.79
CA SER A 229 10.56 -11.12 1.50
C SER A 229 9.92 -11.74 2.76
N ASP A 230 8.67 -11.41 3.05
CA ASP A 230 7.99 -11.89 4.26
C ASP A 230 7.83 -13.41 4.33
N HIS A 231 7.80 -14.09 3.18
CA HIS A 231 7.74 -15.55 3.08
C HIS A 231 9.13 -16.20 2.95
N SER A 232 10.22 -15.42 3.04
CA SER A 232 11.58 -15.93 3.09
C SER A 232 11.92 -16.49 4.47
N GLU A 233 12.72 -17.56 4.48
CA GLU A 233 13.34 -18.15 5.67
C GLU A 233 14.51 -17.28 6.20
N GLN A 234 14.97 -16.30 5.43
CA GLN A 234 16.05 -15.38 5.84
C GLN A 234 15.61 -14.49 7.01
N GLU A 235 16.48 -14.33 8.00
CA GLU A 235 16.29 -13.34 9.05
C GLU A 235 16.46 -11.92 8.50
N GLY A 236 15.61 -11.00 8.98
CA GLY A 236 15.65 -9.61 8.56
C GLY A 236 14.66 -8.77 9.36
N ALA A 237 15.11 -7.61 9.83
CA ALA A 237 14.30 -6.70 10.63
C ALA A 237 13.19 -6.04 9.81
N LEU A 238 13.46 -5.74 8.54
CA LEU A 238 12.52 -5.16 7.60
C LEU A 238 12.04 -6.23 6.63
N ARG A 239 10.73 -6.51 6.67
CA ARG A 239 10.09 -7.48 5.80
C ARG A 239 9.16 -6.79 4.82
N TYR A 240 9.07 -7.30 3.60
CA TYR A 240 8.17 -6.75 2.59
C TYR A 240 7.27 -7.81 1.92
N ARG A 241 6.14 -7.34 1.40
CA ARG A 241 5.24 -8.07 0.52
C ARG A 241 4.91 -7.23 -0.68
N GLN A 242 4.61 -7.90 -1.79
CA GLN A 242 4.09 -7.26 -2.97
C GLN A 242 2.63 -6.82 -2.75
N ILE A 243 2.27 -5.65 -3.30
CA ILE A 243 0.91 -5.09 -3.19
C ILE A 243 0.09 -5.39 -4.45
N GLU A 244 0.64 -5.08 -5.62
CA GLU A 244 -0.11 -5.08 -6.87
C GLU A 244 0.12 -6.34 -7.70
N TYR A 245 0.89 -6.20 -8.77
CA TYR A 245 1.07 -7.14 -9.84
C TYR A 245 2.56 -7.29 -10.12
N TYR A 246 2.95 -8.35 -10.85
CA TYR A 246 4.37 -8.64 -11.07
C TYR A 246 5.05 -7.62 -11.98
N ARG A 247 4.28 -6.83 -12.74
CA ARG A 247 4.80 -5.71 -13.55
C ARG A 247 4.94 -4.49 -12.67
N MET A 248 6.13 -3.92 -12.65
CA MET A 248 6.41 -2.64 -12.02
C MET A 248 5.87 -1.52 -12.92
N PRO A 249 5.11 -0.55 -12.37
CA PRO A 249 4.87 0.72 -13.03
C PRO A 249 6.13 1.32 -13.63
N LEU A 250 6.03 1.94 -14.81
CA LEU A 250 7.20 2.48 -15.49
C LEU A 250 6.98 3.85 -16.14
N LEU A 251 8.07 4.61 -16.23
CA LEU A 251 8.21 5.68 -17.19
C LEU A 251 9.22 5.30 -18.27
N GLY A 252 8.96 5.74 -19.51
CA GLY A 252 9.87 5.56 -20.65
C GLY A 252 10.17 6.89 -21.32
N TYR A 253 11.43 7.11 -21.68
CA TYR A 253 11.88 8.25 -22.47
C TYR A 253 12.58 7.71 -23.72
N LEU A 254 12.09 8.10 -24.90
CA LEU A 254 12.65 7.67 -26.18
C LEU A 254 12.92 8.92 -27.04
N ALA A 255 14.20 9.24 -27.22
CA ALA A 255 14.65 10.17 -28.25
C ALA A 255 14.91 9.38 -29.54
N VAL A 256 14.05 9.56 -30.54
CA VAL A 256 14.12 8.84 -31.81
C VAL A 256 14.56 9.77 -32.94
N ASP A 257 15.13 9.20 -34.00
CA ASP A 257 15.63 9.98 -35.14
C ASP A 257 14.55 10.85 -35.81
N ASP A 258 13.37 10.27 -36.07
CA ASP A 258 12.20 10.99 -36.57
C ASP A 258 10.91 10.38 -35.98
N PRO A 259 10.24 11.05 -35.02
CA PRO A 259 9.02 10.54 -34.40
C PRO A 259 7.87 10.31 -35.38
N GLN A 260 7.83 11.02 -36.51
CA GLN A 260 6.73 10.91 -37.48
C GLN A 260 6.79 9.61 -38.28
N THR A 261 7.95 8.97 -38.33
CA THR A 261 8.13 7.68 -39.00
C THR A 261 7.55 6.52 -38.19
N LEU A 262 7.24 6.73 -36.90
CA LEU A 262 6.67 5.70 -36.05
C LEU A 262 5.22 5.41 -36.45
N SER A 263 4.93 4.12 -36.63
CA SER A 263 3.58 3.68 -36.97
C SER A 263 2.64 3.80 -35.77
N ARG A 264 1.34 3.73 -36.05
CA ARG A 264 0.33 3.57 -35.00
C ARG A 264 0.61 2.34 -34.13
N SER A 265 1.05 1.23 -34.73
CA SER A 265 1.41 0.00 -34.03
C SER A 265 2.54 0.23 -33.03
N ASP A 266 3.55 1.03 -33.38
CA ASP A 266 4.64 1.38 -32.48
C ASP A 266 4.16 2.19 -31.28
N PHE A 267 3.31 3.20 -31.49
CA PHE A 267 2.73 3.97 -30.39
C PHE A 267 1.86 3.11 -29.47
N VAL A 268 1.07 2.18 -30.03
CA VAL A 268 0.28 1.23 -29.23
C VAL A 268 1.20 0.35 -28.39
N ARG A 269 2.30 -0.16 -28.96
CA ARG A 269 3.27 -1.00 -28.23
C ARG A 269 3.98 -0.26 -27.12
N LEU A 270 4.41 0.97 -27.38
CA LEU A 270 5.05 1.84 -26.39
C LEU A 270 4.06 2.22 -25.28
N GLY A 271 2.84 2.61 -25.64
CA GLY A 271 1.82 3.05 -24.70
C GLY A 271 1.34 1.92 -23.81
N LEU A 272 0.82 0.83 -24.40
CA LEU A 272 0.30 -0.33 -23.64
C LEU A 272 1.41 -1.23 -23.08
N VAL A 273 2.68 -0.91 -23.38
CA VAL A 273 3.86 -1.67 -22.98
C VAL A 273 3.65 -3.13 -23.34
N THR A 274 3.67 -3.40 -24.64
CA THR A 274 3.64 -4.75 -25.21
C THR A 274 4.94 -5.01 -25.96
N GLY A 275 5.39 -6.26 -26.01
CA GLY A 275 6.60 -6.61 -26.76
C GLY A 275 6.51 -6.23 -28.24
N ALA A 276 7.65 -6.15 -28.92
CA ALA A 276 7.79 -5.78 -30.33
C ALA A 276 7.10 -6.76 -31.29
N GLY A 277 6.64 -7.92 -30.78
CA GLY A 277 6.10 -9.00 -31.60
C GLY A 277 7.21 -9.89 -32.17
N ARG A 278 6.80 -10.88 -32.98
CA ARG A 278 7.69 -11.70 -33.80
C ARG A 278 7.39 -11.38 -35.25
N ALA A 279 8.03 -10.36 -35.82
CA ALA A 279 8.12 -10.19 -37.27
C ALA A 279 9.20 -9.16 -37.61
N ASP A 280 10.11 -9.53 -38.50
CA ASP A 280 10.85 -8.59 -39.32
C ASP A 280 9.87 -8.05 -40.38
N GLY A 281 9.20 -6.93 -40.09
CA GLY A 281 8.17 -6.30 -40.94
C GLY A 281 7.22 -5.38 -40.17
N GLU A 282 6.22 -4.80 -40.86
CA GLU A 282 5.16 -4.01 -40.24
C GLU A 282 4.29 -4.93 -39.35
N ALA A 283 4.66 -5.01 -38.08
CA ALA A 283 4.05 -5.95 -37.15
C ALA A 283 2.57 -5.59 -36.93
N PRO A 284 1.64 -6.56 -37.06
CA PRO A 284 0.20 -6.30 -36.88
C PRO A 284 -0.06 -5.72 -35.48
N LEU A 285 -1.17 -4.99 -35.33
CA LEU A 285 -1.54 -4.41 -34.04
C LEU A 285 -1.55 -5.49 -32.94
N PRO A 286 -1.07 -5.18 -31.72
CA PRO A 286 -1.00 -6.16 -30.64
C PRO A 286 -2.38 -6.62 -30.13
N PHE A 287 -3.43 -5.86 -30.45
CA PHE A 287 -4.82 -6.14 -30.08
C PHE A 287 -5.73 -5.91 -31.29
N ALA A 288 -6.97 -6.40 -31.20
CA ALA A 288 -7.98 -6.20 -32.24
C ALA A 288 -8.27 -4.71 -32.49
N ASP A 289 -8.53 -4.37 -33.75
CA ASP A 289 -8.71 -2.97 -34.20
C ASP A 289 -9.82 -2.25 -33.44
N ASP A 290 -10.97 -2.91 -33.22
CA ASP A 290 -12.11 -2.34 -32.48
C ASP A 290 -11.72 -1.94 -31.05
N HIS A 291 -10.89 -2.75 -30.38
CA HIS A 291 -10.41 -2.46 -29.03
C HIS A 291 -9.48 -1.25 -28.98
N LEU A 292 -8.78 -0.97 -30.09
CA LEU A 292 -7.83 0.12 -30.20
C LEU A 292 -8.44 1.36 -30.86
N SER A 293 -9.72 1.36 -31.23
CA SER A 293 -10.34 2.44 -32.00
C SER A 293 -10.24 3.83 -31.35
N ASP A 294 -10.22 3.90 -30.01
CA ASP A 294 -10.12 5.13 -29.21
C ASP A 294 -8.72 5.35 -28.59
N PHE A 295 -7.69 4.63 -29.06
CA PHE A 295 -6.37 4.60 -28.43
C PHE A 295 -5.76 6.00 -28.26
N GLU A 296 -5.77 6.81 -29.31
CA GLU A 296 -5.17 8.13 -29.32
C GLU A 296 -5.87 9.07 -28.32
N ASP A 297 -7.20 9.14 -28.33
CA ASP A 297 -7.97 9.99 -27.42
C ASP A 297 -7.78 9.57 -25.95
N ARG A 298 -7.76 8.25 -25.73
CA ARG A 298 -7.72 7.67 -24.40
C ARG A 298 -6.32 7.76 -23.78
N TYR A 299 -5.27 7.44 -24.52
CA TYR A 299 -3.93 7.25 -23.97
C TYR A 299 -2.92 8.32 -24.39
N CYS A 300 -3.11 9.00 -25.52
CA CYS A 300 -2.17 10.04 -25.95
C CYS A 300 -2.50 11.40 -25.32
N TYR A 301 -1.44 12.19 -25.07
CA TYR A 301 -1.51 13.61 -24.79
C TYR A 301 -0.69 14.35 -25.85
N ASP A 302 -1.40 14.78 -26.90
CA ASP A 302 -0.83 15.24 -28.17
C ASP A 302 -0.70 16.75 -28.30
N ARG A 303 -0.67 17.47 -27.16
CA ARG A 303 -0.52 18.92 -27.14
C ARG A 303 0.70 19.42 -27.92
N PHE A 304 1.76 18.62 -27.97
CA PHE A 304 3.02 18.93 -28.64
C PHE A 304 3.26 18.10 -29.90
N TRP A 305 2.24 17.36 -30.37
CA TRP A 305 2.28 16.60 -31.61
C TRP A 305 2.01 17.51 -32.82
N THR A 306 2.89 18.49 -33.00
CA THR A 306 2.80 19.49 -34.08
C THR A 306 4.20 19.79 -34.61
N PRO A 307 4.34 20.33 -35.84
CA PRO A 307 5.65 20.71 -36.38
C PRO A 307 6.28 21.94 -35.72
N GLY A 308 5.54 22.67 -34.89
CA GLY A 308 6.03 23.88 -34.22
C GLY A 308 6.36 23.67 -32.74
N GLY A 309 7.05 24.65 -32.15
CA GLY A 309 7.37 24.70 -30.72
C GLY A 309 8.82 24.29 -30.41
N ALA A 310 9.18 24.30 -29.12
CA ALA A 310 10.54 24.01 -28.68
C ALA A 310 10.89 22.51 -28.81
N ALA A 311 9.91 21.62 -28.59
CA ALA A 311 10.01 20.18 -28.83
C ALA A 311 8.87 19.75 -29.75
N PRO A 312 9.03 19.90 -31.08
CA PRO A 312 8.03 19.48 -32.04
C PRO A 312 7.86 17.95 -32.03
N HIS A 313 6.72 17.47 -32.53
CA HIS A 313 6.39 16.04 -32.64
C HIS A 313 6.66 15.25 -31.35
N THR A 314 6.39 15.85 -30.19
CA THR A 314 6.50 15.17 -28.89
C THR A 314 5.15 14.61 -28.49
N ARG A 315 5.11 13.29 -28.21
CA ARG A 315 3.92 12.58 -27.77
C ARG A 315 4.14 11.95 -26.40
N TYR A 316 3.17 12.17 -25.52
CA TYR A 316 3.09 11.54 -24.20
C TYR A 316 2.03 10.45 -24.26
N LEU A 317 2.35 9.24 -23.82
CA LEU A 317 1.47 8.08 -23.75
C LEU A 317 1.27 7.73 -22.29
N CYS A 318 0.04 7.82 -21.78
CA CYS A 318 -0.27 7.52 -20.38
C CYS A 318 -1.40 6.50 -20.27
N THR A 319 -1.09 5.34 -19.69
CA THR A 319 -2.04 4.23 -19.48
C THR A 319 -2.34 3.97 -18.00
N GLY A 320 -1.93 4.89 -17.13
CA GLY A 320 -1.88 4.68 -15.69
C GLY A 320 -0.62 3.90 -15.30
N HIS A 321 -0.50 2.64 -15.74
CA HIS A 321 0.65 1.78 -15.44
C HIS A 321 1.96 2.23 -16.11
N SER A 322 1.87 2.92 -17.25
CA SER A 322 3.01 3.50 -17.95
C SER A 322 2.81 4.99 -18.25
N LEU A 323 3.92 5.74 -18.25
CA LEU A 323 4.02 7.06 -18.84
C LEU A 323 5.24 7.11 -19.78
N VAL A 324 5.02 7.07 -21.08
CA VAL A 324 6.08 7.07 -22.08
C VAL A 324 6.09 8.38 -22.85
N VAL A 325 7.27 8.99 -23.00
CA VAL A 325 7.47 10.21 -23.77
C VAL A 325 8.36 9.89 -24.97
N VAL A 326 7.86 10.21 -26.15
CA VAL A 326 8.57 10.03 -27.42
C VAL A 326 8.73 11.37 -28.10
N GLY A 327 9.92 11.65 -28.61
CA GLY A 327 10.20 12.90 -29.32
C GLY A 327 11.49 12.84 -30.11
N ASP A 328 11.74 13.92 -30.85
CA ASP A 328 12.84 14.03 -31.80
C ASP A 328 14.19 14.17 -31.07
N ALA A 329 15.12 13.26 -31.36
CA ALA A 329 16.47 13.27 -30.83
C ALA A 329 17.28 14.51 -31.27
N ASN A 330 16.94 15.11 -32.41
CA ASN A 330 17.58 16.32 -32.93
C ASN A 330 17.04 17.61 -32.29
N SER A 331 15.92 17.54 -31.58
CA SER A 331 15.41 18.69 -30.83
C SER A 331 16.29 18.96 -29.61
N HIS A 332 16.97 20.11 -29.62
CA HIS A 332 17.77 20.58 -28.48
C HIS A 332 16.96 20.63 -27.19
N PHE A 333 15.70 21.08 -27.23
CA PHE A 333 14.87 21.17 -26.03
C PHE A 333 14.38 19.79 -25.58
N PHE A 334 14.12 18.85 -26.49
CA PHE A 334 13.71 17.50 -26.10
C PHE A 334 14.84 16.79 -25.34
N ALA A 335 16.04 16.76 -25.93
CA ALA A 335 17.22 16.06 -25.39
C ALA A 335 17.95 16.81 -24.24
N CYS A 336 17.56 18.05 -23.90
CA CYS A 336 18.27 18.85 -22.91
C CYS A 336 18.11 18.29 -21.48
N ARG A 337 19.25 17.98 -20.85
CA ARG A 337 19.35 17.40 -19.50
C ARG A 337 19.03 18.39 -18.38
N ASP A 338 19.16 19.69 -18.61
CA ASP A 338 19.05 20.70 -17.56
C ASP A 338 17.72 21.46 -17.57
N ARG A 339 17.17 21.72 -18.76
CA ARG A 339 15.98 22.58 -18.95
C ARG A 339 14.90 21.97 -19.85
N GLY A 340 15.21 20.85 -20.49
CA GLY A 340 14.41 20.24 -21.54
C GLY A 340 13.38 19.24 -21.07
N VAL A 341 12.81 18.51 -22.03
CA VAL A 341 11.85 17.43 -21.76
C VAL A 341 12.52 16.28 -20.99
N LEU A 342 13.79 15.98 -21.27
CA LEU A 342 14.55 14.98 -20.48
C LEU A 342 14.71 15.40 -19.01
N ALA A 343 14.94 16.69 -18.72
CA ALA A 343 14.95 17.21 -17.36
C ALA A 343 13.56 17.06 -16.71
N GLN A 344 12.50 17.49 -17.40
CA GLN A 344 11.13 17.35 -16.91
C GLN A 344 10.76 15.88 -16.66
N PHE A 345 11.22 14.96 -17.51
CA PHE A 345 11.02 13.51 -17.38
C PHE A 345 11.56 12.97 -16.05
N ARG A 346 12.82 13.31 -15.73
CA ARG A 346 13.50 12.85 -14.50
C ARG A 346 12.97 13.49 -13.21
N HIS A 347 12.36 14.67 -13.34
CA HIS A 347 11.93 15.49 -12.22
C HIS A 347 10.40 15.52 -12.13
N GLN A 348 9.77 16.48 -12.82
CA GLN A 348 8.33 16.75 -12.73
C GLN A 348 7.45 15.53 -13.11
N HIS A 349 7.77 14.84 -14.22
CA HIS A 349 7.00 13.68 -14.68
C HIS A 349 7.22 12.45 -13.79
N PHE A 350 8.44 12.26 -13.27
CA PHE A 350 8.70 11.22 -12.29
C PHE A 350 7.87 11.45 -11.01
N LEU A 351 7.89 12.66 -10.46
CA LEU A 351 7.19 12.98 -9.21
C LEU A 351 5.67 12.86 -9.33
N LEU A 352 5.05 13.32 -10.42
CA LEU A 352 3.60 13.11 -10.61
C LEU A 352 3.24 11.63 -10.69
N PHE A 353 4.10 10.83 -11.35
CA PHE A 353 3.89 9.39 -11.49
C PHE A 353 4.10 8.66 -10.15
N LEU A 354 5.09 9.10 -9.37
CA LEU A 354 5.36 8.62 -8.02
C LEU A 354 4.17 8.89 -7.09
N ILE A 355 3.63 10.11 -7.09
CA ILE A 355 2.47 10.49 -6.27
C ILE A 355 1.26 9.59 -6.60
N ALA A 356 0.95 9.41 -7.89
CA ALA A 356 -0.20 8.62 -8.32
C ALA A 356 -0.08 7.14 -7.89
N HIS A 357 1.10 6.53 -8.09
CA HIS A 357 1.34 5.14 -7.69
C HIS A 357 1.46 4.96 -6.18
N PHE A 358 2.02 5.94 -5.48
CA PHE A 358 2.03 5.97 -4.02
C PHE A 358 0.60 5.97 -3.47
N GLN A 359 -0.29 6.83 -3.99
CA GLN A 359 -1.69 6.89 -3.56
C GLN A 359 -2.41 5.56 -3.78
N LYS A 360 -2.24 4.96 -4.97
CA LYS A 360 -2.79 3.64 -5.26
C LYS A 360 -2.29 2.56 -4.32
N ALA A 361 -0.97 2.49 -4.14
CA ALA A 361 -0.34 1.47 -3.31
C ALA A 361 -0.75 1.58 -1.84
N ALA A 362 -0.87 2.81 -1.33
CA ALA A 362 -1.38 3.05 0.02
C ALA A 362 -2.83 2.56 0.19
N LEU A 363 -3.71 2.82 -0.79
CA LEU A 363 -5.10 2.35 -0.77
C LEU A 363 -5.20 0.82 -0.79
N LEU A 364 -4.42 0.16 -1.65
CA LEU A 364 -4.38 -1.30 -1.70
C LEU A 364 -3.79 -1.90 -0.42
N MET A 365 -2.76 -1.28 0.15
CA MET A 365 -2.20 -1.65 1.45
C MET A 365 -3.25 -1.57 2.57
N PHE A 366 -4.04 -0.49 2.62
CA PHE A 366 -5.12 -0.37 3.60
C PHE A 366 -6.18 -1.46 3.40
N SER A 367 -6.60 -1.72 2.16
CA SER A 367 -7.58 -2.76 1.83
C SER A 367 -7.10 -4.15 2.29
N ASP A 368 -5.85 -4.51 2.00
CA ASP A 368 -5.25 -5.79 2.40
C ASP A 368 -5.11 -5.90 3.92
N ARG A 369 -4.70 -4.83 4.61
CA ARG A 369 -4.59 -4.80 6.08
C ARG A 369 -5.95 -5.02 6.76
N LEU A 370 -7.03 -4.48 6.22
CA LEU A 370 -8.39 -4.72 6.75
C LEU A 370 -8.82 -6.17 6.54
N ALA A 371 -8.59 -6.72 5.34
CA ALA A 371 -8.89 -8.12 5.04
C ALA A 371 -8.12 -9.08 5.94
N GLU A 372 -6.83 -8.81 6.19
CA GLU A 372 -5.99 -9.55 7.14
C GLU A 372 -6.55 -9.50 8.57
N THR A 373 -6.92 -8.30 9.01
CA THR A 373 -7.44 -8.09 10.37
C THR A 373 -8.75 -8.85 10.57
N LEU A 374 -9.62 -8.87 9.56
CA LEU A 374 -10.89 -9.61 9.59
C LEU A 374 -10.66 -11.13 9.57
N ARG A 375 -9.73 -11.63 8.74
CA ARG A 375 -9.39 -13.06 8.66
C ARG A 375 -8.89 -13.63 9.99
N ASN A 376 -8.20 -12.81 10.79
CA ASN A 376 -7.64 -13.22 12.09
C ASN A 376 -8.63 -13.04 13.26
N LEU A 377 -9.86 -12.56 13.00
CA LEU A 377 -10.88 -12.37 14.04
C LEU A 377 -11.51 -13.71 14.44
N ASN A 378 -11.39 -14.06 15.72
CA ASN A 378 -12.19 -15.11 16.35
C ASN A 378 -13.17 -14.47 17.33
N ILE A 379 -14.46 -14.51 17.00
CA ILE A 379 -15.53 -13.87 17.78
C ILE A 379 -15.68 -14.51 19.17
N SER A 380 -15.35 -15.80 19.29
CA SER A 380 -15.45 -16.54 20.54
C SER A 380 -14.33 -16.23 21.53
N ASP A 381 -13.24 -15.62 21.07
CA ASP A 381 -12.10 -15.25 21.91
C ASP A 381 -12.09 -13.74 22.24
N PRO A 382 -12.30 -13.35 23.51
CA PRO A 382 -12.23 -11.95 23.93
C PRO A 382 -10.87 -11.27 23.65
N ALA A 383 -9.76 -12.02 23.64
CA ALA A 383 -8.44 -11.48 23.34
C ALA A 383 -8.32 -11.11 21.85
N SER A 384 -8.73 -12.01 20.96
CA SER A 384 -8.84 -11.76 19.51
C SER A 384 -9.70 -10.53 19.21
N VAL A 385 -10.89 -10.40 19.84
CA VAL A 385 -11.76 -9.22 19.66
C VAL A 385 -11.07 -7.93 20.11
N ARG A 386 -10.28 -7.97 21.19
CA ARG A 386 -9.54 -6.80 21.68
C ARG A 386 -8.43 -6.37 20.72
N VAL A 387 -7.67 -7.32 20.17
CA VAL A 387 -6.64 -7.07 19.16
C VAL A 387 -7.29 -6.50 17.90
N PHE A 388 -8.36 -7.12 17.41
CA PHE A 388 -9.14 -6.64 16.28
C PHE A 388 -9.57 -5.18 16.45
N LYS A 389 -10.21 -4.82 17.58
CA LYS A 389 -10.62 -3.44 17.88
C LYS A 389 -9.45 -2.46 17.84
N ARG A 390 -8.28 -2.85 18.38
CA ARG A 390 -7.08 -2.00 18.38
C ARG A 390 -6.54 -1.82 16.94
N SER A 391 -6.47 -2.90 16.17
CA SER A 391 -6.00 -2.88 14.79
C SER A 391 -6.88 -2.01 13.89
N ILE A 392 -8.21 -2.11 13.98
CA ILE A 392 -9.13 -1.27 13.18
C ILE A 392 -9.01 0.20 13.55
N ARG A 393 -8.95 0.54 14.85
CA ARG A 393 -8.74 1.94 15.29
C ARG A 393 -7.40 2.50 14.80
N SER A 394 -6.34 1.71 14.85
CA SER A 394 -5.03 2.08 14.32
C SER A 394 -5.08 2.29 12.81
N SER A 395 -5.68 1.37 12.05
CA SER A 395 -5.85 1.50 10.60
C SER A 395 -6.68 2.74 10.22
N PHE A 396 -7.77 3.04 10.95
CA PHE A 396 -8.57 4.23 10.73
C PHE A 396 -7.79 5.52 11.00
N ALA A 397 -7.04 5.58 12.11
CA ALA A 397 -6.19 6.73 12.42
C ALA A 397 -5.10 6.95 11.36
N SER A 398 -4.45 5.88 10.89
CA SER A 398 -3.48 5.93 9.80
C SER A 398 -4.12 6.36 8.47
N PHE A 399 -5.33 5.88 8.17
CA PHE A 399 -6.07 6.28 6.97
C PHE A 399 -6.46 7.76 6.98
N LEU A 400 -6.91 8.30 8.13
CA LEU A 400 -7.19 9.73 8.26
C LEU A 400 -5.91 10.57 8.02
N ARG A 401 -4.77 10.15 8.58
CA ARG A 401 -3.48 10.81 8.32
C ARG A 401 -3.12 10.77 6.84
N PHE A 402 -3.35 9.62 6.18
CA PHE A 402 -3.16 9.49 4.74
C PHE A 402 -4.05 10.44 3.94
N THR A 403 -5.36 10.48 4.22
CA THR A 403 -6.31 11.38 3.56
C THR A 403 -5.91 12.85 3.71
N HIS A 404 -5.49 13.27 4.90
CA HIS A 404 -5.18 14.68 5.13
C HIS A 404 -3.79 15.09 4.65
N ARG A 405 -2.82 14.17 4.56
CA ARG A 405 -1.43 14.48 4.22
C ARG A 405 -1.05 14.14 2.78
N TYR A 406 -1.65 13.11 2.19
CA TYR A 406 -1.17 12.55 0.94
C TYR A 406 -2.23 12.31 -0.14
N TRP A 407 -3.51 12.56 0.17
CA TRP A 407 -4.58 12.45 -0.82
C TRP A 407 -4.76 13.78 -1.58
N PHE A 408 -4.36 13.78 -2.84
CA PHE A 408 -4.31 14.93 -3.73
C PHE A 408 -5.10 14.64 -4.99
N HIS A 409 -6.14 15.43 -5.26
CA HIS A 409 -6.87 15.37 -6.54
C HIS A 409 -6.16 16.18 -7.64
N GLU A 410 -5.47 17.25 -7.24
CA GLU A 410 -4.67 18.10 -8.11
C GLU A 410 -3.29 18.28 -7.49
N ILE A 411 -2.25 18.40 -8.31
CA ILE A 411 -0.87 18.56 -7.82
C ILE A 411 -0.16 19.78 -8.37
N SER A 412 -0.69 20.40 -9.43
CA SER A 412 -0.05 21.47 -10.18
C SER A 412 -1.08 22.29 -10.95
N GLU A 413 -0.85 23.59 -11.09
CA GLU A 413 -1.60 24.46 -12.02
C GLU A 413 -0.97 24.52 -13.42
N GLN A 414 0.25 24.00 -13.57
CA GLN A 414 0.90 23.91 -14.87
C GLN A 414 0.09 22.96 -15.74
N ALA A 415 -0.46 23.48 -16.84
CA ALA A 415 -1.47 22.80 -17.63
C ALA A 415 -1.05 21.40 -18.13
N GLN A 416 0.24 21.20 -18.44
CA GLN A 416 0.77 19.89 -18.84
C GLN A 416 0.81 18.91 -17.65
N THR A 417 1.47 19.28 -16.55
CA THR A 417 1.59 18.45 -15.34
C THR A 417 0.21 18.08 -14.79
N ARG A 418 -0.72 19.05 -14.74
CA ARG A 418 -2.12 18.82 -14.33
C ARG A 418 -2.82 17.79 -15.22
N ALA A 419 -2.70 17.94 -16.54
CA ALA A 419 -3.34 17.03 -17.49
C ALA A 419 -2.75 15.61 -17.44
N LEU A 420 -1.43 15.47 -17.33
CA LEU A 420 -0.75 14.17 -17.23
C LEU A 420 -1.11 13.47 -15.91
N PHE A 421 -1.13 14.19 -14.78
CA PHE A 421 -1.54 13.61 -13.50
C PHE A 421 -3.00 13.17 -13.53
N ALA A 422 -3.92 14.01 -14.03
CA ALA A 422 -5.33 13.65 -14.15
C ALA A 422 -5.53 12.40 -15.02
N LYS A 423 -4.85 12.31 -16.17
CA LYS A 423 -4.91 11.13 -17.05
C LYS A 423 -4.34 9.88 -16.35
N CYS A 424 -3.23 10.01 -15.62
CA CYS A 424 -2.65 8.91 -14.84
C CYS A 424 -3.59 8.43 -13.72
N ALA A 425 -4.09 9.36 -12.90
CA ALA A 425 -5.01 9.08 -11.81
C ALA A 425 -6.32 8.42 -12.27
N GLN A 426 -6.87 8.88 -13.40
CA GLN A 426 -8.07 8.29 -14.01
C GLN A 426 -7.82 6.85 -14.46
N HIS A 427 -6.73 6.58 -15.19
CA HIS A 427 -6.42 5.22 -15.64
C HIS A 427 -6.07 4.27 -14.50
N LEU A 428 -5.51 4.79 -13.40
CA LEU A 428 -5.27 3.99 -12.19
C LEU A 428 -6.55 3.76 -11.36
N GLY A 429 -7.65 4.45 -11.66
CA GLY A 429 -8.91 4.32 -10.92
C GLY A 429 -8.82 4.79 -9.47
N LEU A 430 -8.03 5.86 -9.21
CA LEU A 430 -7.75 6.30 -7.85
C LEU A 430 -9.00 6.71 -7.06
N ASP A 431 -9.89 7.52 -7.64
CA ASP A 431 -11.09 8.01 -6.94
C ASP A 431 -12.08 6.88 -6.59
N PRO A 432 -12.44 5.95 -7.50
CA PRO A 432 -13.26 4.79 -7.15
C PRO A 432 -12.62 3.93 -6.05
N LEU A 433 -11.32 3.67 -6.13
CA LEU A 433 -10.60 2.88 -5.14
C LEU A 433 -10.59 3.56 -3.77
N TYR A 434 -10.40 4.88 -3.72
CA TYR A 434 -10.46 5.66 -2.49
C TYR A 434 -11.84 5.59 -1.84
N ALA A 435 -12.91 5.75 -2.63
CA ALA A 435 -14.27 5.65 -2.15
C ALA A 435 -14.56 4.28 -1.53
N GLU A 436 -14.17 3.20 -2.21
CA GLU A 436 -14.34 1.82 -1.73
C GLU A 436 -13.60 1.58 -0.41
N VAL A 437 -12.32 1.96 -0.33
CA VAL A 437 -11.52 1.77 0.90
C VAL A 437 -12.07 2.60 2.06
N LYS A 438 -12.49 3.85 1.79
CA LYS A 438 -13.09 4.73 2.79
C LYS A 438 -14.38 4.14 3.36
N GLU A 439 -15.26 3.62 2.50
CA GLU A 439 -16.52 2.98 2.90
C GLU A 439 -16.24 1.74 3.76
N ARG A 440 -15.36 0.84 3.31
CA ARG A 440 -15.00 -0.36 4.07
C ARG A 440 -14.44 -0.06 5.46
N ILE A 441 -13.58 0.95 5.60
CA ILE A 441 -13.03 1.33 6.91
C ILE A 441 -14.14 1.92 7.80
N ALA A 442 -15.01 2.77 7.24
CA ALA A 442 -16.11 3.38 7.98
C ALA A 442 -17.08 2.31 8.49
N ASP A 443 -17.45 1.33 7.67
CA ASP A 443 -18.33 0.23 8.05
C ASP A 443 -17.76 -0.61 9.20
N MET A 444 -16.46 -0.91 9.15
CA MET A 444 -15.79 -1.63 10.23
C MET A 444 -15.75 -0.82 11.53
N ASN A 445 -15.52 0.49 11.46
CA ASN A 445 -15.56 1.34 12.66
C ASN A 445 -16.97 1.42 13.25
N ASN A 446 -17.99 1.62 12.41
CA ASN A 446 -19.40 1.67 12.81
C ASN A 446 -19.84 0.36 13.48
N TYR A 447 -19.43 -0.79 12.93
CA TYR A 447 -19.68 -2.09 13.55
C TYR A 447 -19.09 -2.19 14.97
N LEU A 448 -17.86 -1.68 15.16
CA LEU A 448 -17.21 -1.70 16.47
C LEU A 448 -17.89 -0.80 17.49
N GLU A 449 -18.37 0.36 17.07
CA GLU A 449 -19.14 1.28 17.92
C GLU A 449 -20.48 0.64 18.31
N ALA A 450 -21.19 0.03 17.37
CA ALA A 450 -22.42 -0.69 17.63
C ALA A 450 -22.24 -1.87 18.61
N ASP A 451 -21.19 -2.69 18.45
CA ASP A 451 -20.88 -3.76 19.40
C ASP A 451 -20.53 -3.21 20.80
N SER A 452 -19.80 -2.11 20.87
CA SER A 452 -19.48 -1.45 22.15
C SER A 452 -20.74 -0.97 22.87
N LEU A 453 -21.64 -0.30 22.14
CA LEU A 453 -22.93 0.17 22.65
C LEU A 453 -23.81 -1.01 23.11
N ARG A 454 -23.88 -2.09 22.33
CA ARG A 454 -24.63 -3.30 22.70
C ARG A 454 -24.11 -3.92 24.01
N ARG A 455 -22.78 -3.99 24.19
CA ARG A 455 -22.18 -4.53 25.43
C ARG A 455 -22.40 -3.61 26.64
N GLN A 456 -22.34 -2.28 26.44
CA GLN A 456 -22.67 -1.32 27.49
C GLN A 456 -24.14 -1.44 27.89
N ALA A 457 -25.05 -1.49 26.93
CA ALA A 457 -26.48 -1.69 27.18
C ALA A 457 -26.73 -2.97 28.00
N ASN A 458 -26.12 -4.09 27.59
CA ASN A 458 -26.24 -5.36 28.33
C ASN A 458 -25.69 -5.28 29.77
N THR A 459 -24.64 -4.48 30.00
CA THR A 459 -24.05 -4.30 31.34
C THR A 459 -24.94 -3.43 32.21
N VAL A 460 -25.51 -2.35 31.65
CA VAL A 460 -26.49 -1.49 32.33
C VAL A 460 -27.73 -2.29 32.69
N VAL A 461 -28.26 -3.07 31.75
CA VAL A 461 -29.40 -3.97 31.98
C VAL A 461 -29.12 -4.95 33.12
N ARG A 462 -27.94 -5.57 33.13
CA ARG A 462 -27.51 -6.45 34.22
C ARG A 462 -27.47 -5.72 35.57
N LEU A 463 -26.95 -4.49 35.60
CA LEU A 463 -26.91 -3.67 36.80
C LEU A 463 -28.33 -3.32 37.28
N THR A 464 -29.24 -2.95 36.38
CA THR A 464 -30.64 -2.63 36.70
C THR A 464 -31.36 -3.84 37.29
N VAL A 465 -31.20 -5.04 36.71
CA VAL A 465 -31.78 -6.29 37.25
C VAL A 465 -31.30 -6.54 38.68
N VAL A 466 -29.98 -6.44 38.90
CA VAL A 466 -29.38 -6.63 40.24
C VAL A 466 -29.88 -5.57 41.21
N THR A 467 -30.05 -4.33 40.76
CA THR A 467 -30.53 -3.21 41.58
C THR A 467 -32.00 -3.40 41.96
N ILE A 468 -32.87 -3.78 41.03
CA ILE A 468 -34.29 -4.03 41.30
C ILE A 468 -34.46 -5.18 42.30
N LEU A 469 -33.79 -6.31 42.06
CA LEU A 469 -33.87 -7.47 42.95
C LEU A 469 -33.20 -7.19 44.31
N GLY A 470 -32.09 -6.45 44.29
CA GLY A 470 -31.42 -5.97 45.50
C GLY A 470 -32.29 -5.03 46.32
N LEU A 471 -33.02 -4.12 45.68
CA LEU A 471 -33.96 -3.21 46.34
C LEU A 471 -35.12 -3.97 46.96
N ILE A 472 -35.70 -4.95 46.26
CA ILE A 472 -36.74 -5.84 46.82
C ILE A 472 -36.21 -6.56 48.07
N GLY A 473 -34.99 -7.12 47.99
CA GLY A 473 -34.33 -7.75 49.13
C GLY A 473 -34.12 -6.76 50.29
N THR A 474 -33.60 -5.57 50.00
CA THR A 474 -33.30 -4.54 51.01
C THR A 474 -34.56 -4.01 51.69
N ILE A 475 -35.65 -3.79 50.94
CA ILE A 475 -36.95 -3.39 51.50
C ILE A 475 -37.50 -4.50 52.39
N THR A 476 -37.44 -5.77 51.95
CA THR A 476 -37.94 -6.91 52.71
C THR A 476 -37.15 -7.12 54.00
N THR A 477 -35.82 -7.08 53.93
CA THR A 477 -34.95 -7.18 55.12
C THR A 477 -35.07 -5.96 56.02
N GLY A 478 -35.21 -4.76 55.45
CA GLY A 478 -35.47 -3.53 56.20
C GLY A 478 -36.79 -3.61 56.98
N PHE A 479 -37.86 -4.11 56.35
CA PHE A 479 -39.14 -4.36 57.01
C PHE A 479 -39.04 -5.36 58.16
N LEU A 480 -38.30 -6.47 57.97
CA LEU A 480 -38.06 -7.45 59.03
C LEU A 480 -37.13 -6.93 60.15
N GLY A 481 -36.21 -6.02 59.82
CA GLY A 481 -35.29 -5.38 60.78
C GLY A 481 -35.91 -4.25 61.60
N MET A 482 -37.05 -3.68 61.17
CA MET A 482 -37.79 -2.66 61.91
C MET A 482 -38.59 -3.27 63.05
N ASN A 483 -37.94 -3.75 64.12
CA ASN A 483 -38.48 -4.07 65.47
C ASN A 483 -39.94 -4.60 65.54
N LEU A 484 -40.37 -5.36 64.52
CA LEU A 484 -41.74 -5.87 64.33
C LEU A 484 -41.86 -7.29 64.88
N LEU A 485 -40.72 -7.98 64.97
CA LEU A 485 -40.53 -9.22 65.69
C LEU A 485 -39.90 -8.83 67.04
N ALA A 486 -40.47 -9.26 68.15
CA ALA A 486 -40.03 -8.94 69.51
C ALA A 486 -38.68 -9.59 69.88
N GLU A 487 -37.64 -9.34 69.09
CA GLU A 487 -36.29 -9.92 69.20
C GLU A 487 -35.28 -8.93 69.84
N ALA A 488 -35.78 -7.81 70.37
CA ALA A 488 -34.98 -6.75 70.98
C ALA A 488 -34.21 -7.21 72.23
N ASP A 489 -34.73 -8.20 72.96
CA ASP A 489 -34.15 -8.71 74.23
C ASP A 489 -33.23 -9.93 74.05
N ALA A 490 -32.93 -10.35 72.82
CA ALA A 490 -32.09 -11.51 72.57
C ALA A 490 -30.58 -11.26 72.85
N PRO A 491 -29.82 -12.27 73.32
CA PRO A 491 -28.37 -12.18 73.57
C PRO A 491 -27.58 -11.73 72.33
N LEU A 492 -26.50 -10.96 72.54
CA LEU A 492 -25.68 -10.39 71.46
C LEU A 492 -25.17 -11.45 70.46
N SER A 493 -24.86 -12.66 70.93
CA SER A 493 -24.42 -13.79 70.11
C SER A 493 -25.50 -14.29 69.16
N HIS A 494 -26.77 -14.30 69.58
CA HIS A 494 -27.90 -14.68 68.74
C HIS A 494 -28.13 -13.65 67.63
N LYS A 495 -28.03 -12.36 67.96
CA LYS A 495 -28.13 -11.26 66.99
C LYS A 495 -27.02 -11.32 65.93
N VAL A 496 -25.78 -11.59 66.35
CA VAL A 496 -24.64 -11.76 65.43
C VAL A 496 -24.82 -12.97 64.52
N LEU A 497 -25.35 -14.09 65.03
CA LEU A 497 -25.60 -15.30 64.24
C LEU A 497 -26.71 -15.09 63.21
N VAL A 498 -27.82 -14.45 63.61
CA VAL A 498 -28.91 -14.08 62.69
C VAL A 498 -28.41 -13.11 61.63
N PHE A 499 -27.62 -12.10 62.02
CA PHE A 499 -26.98 -11.19 61.07
C PHE A 499 -26.08 -11.92 60.07
N ALA A 500 -25.19 -12.80 60.54
CA ALA A 500 -24.28 -13.54 59.67
C ALA A 500 -25.04 -14.48 58.71
N LEU A 501 -26.13 -15.10 59.16
CA LEU A 501 -26.98 -15.95 58.34
C LEU A 501 -27.72 -15.15 57.26
N VAL A 502 -28.36 -14.04 57.64
CA VAL A 502 -29.03 -13.14 56.68
C VAL A 502 -28.01 -12.58 55.68
N PHE A 503 -26.86 -12.13 56.16
CA PHE A 503 -25.78 -11.61 55.32
C PHE A 503 -25.28 -12.66 54.32
N GLY A 504 -25.04 -13.90 54.76
CA GLY A 504 -24.63 -15.00 53.90
C GLY A 504 -25.68 -15.36 52.85
N VAL A 505 -26.95 -15.40 53.23
CA VAL A 505 -28.08 -15.63 52.31
C VAL A 505 -28.19 -14.49 51.29
N THR A 506 -28.10 -13.23 51.73
CA THR A 506 -28.18 -12.05 50.85
C THR A 506 -27.01 -12.00 49.87
N ILE A 507 -25.78 -12.29 50.31
CA ILE A 507 -24.62 -12.40 49.40
C ILE A 507 -24.84 -13.51 48.39
N THR A 508 -25.24 -14.70 48.84
CA THR A 508 -25.47 -15.85 47.96
C THR A 508 -26.55 -15.54 46.93
N LEU A 509 -27.64 -14.90 47.36
CA LEU A 509 -28.73 -14.47 46.48
C LEU A 509 -28.28 -13.39 45.49
N THR A 510 -27.45 -12.45 45.92
CA THR A 510 -26.89 -11.39 45.06
C THR A 510 -25.96 -11.99 44.00
N VAL A 511 -25.05 -12.87 44.40
CA VAL A 511 -24.15 -13.57 43.47
C VAL A 511 -24.94 -14.44 42.50
N TYR A 512 -25.97 -15.15 42.98
CA TYR A 512 -26.87 -15.95 42.15
C TYR A 512 -27.63 -15.08 41.14
N THR A 513 -28.11 -13.92 41.57
CA THR A 513 -28.82 -12.93 40.74
C THR A 513 -27.90 -12.37 39.66
N ILE A 514 -26.66 -12.03 40.00
CA ILE A 514 -25.63 -11.59 39.03
C ILE A 514 -25.38 -12.69 38.01
N ALA A 515 -25.20 -13.94 38.46
CA ALA A 515 -24.93 -15.09 37.59
C ALA A 515 -26.08 -15.39 36.61
N LYS A 516 -27.34 -15.16 37.02
CA LYS A 516 -28.55 -15.38 36.20
C LYS A 516 -29.12 -14.12 35.56
N SER A 517 -28.45 -12.97 35.72
CA SER A 517 -28.94 -11.64 35.32
C SER A 517 -29.42 -11.53 33.88
N LYS A 518 -28.78 -12.23 32.92
CA LYS A 518 -29.22 -12.24 31.52
C LYS A 518 -30.64 -12.79 31.37
N ARG A 519 -30.93 -13.94 31.98
CA ARG A 519 -32.26 -14.57 31.92
C ARG A 519 -33.32 -13.79 32.70
N LEU A 520 -32.90 -13.17 33.80
CA LEU A 520 -33.76 -12.29 34.59
C LEU A 520 -34.13 -11.02 33.82
N SER A 521 -33.22 -10.47 33.01
CA SER A 521 -33.53 -9.37 32.10
C SER A 521 -34.58 -9.77 31.07
N ASP A 522 -34.35 -10.88 30.36
CA ASP A 522 -35.29 -11.37 29.35
C ASP A 522 -36.69 -11.57 29.94
N PHE A 523 -36.75 -12.03 31.20
CA PHE A 523 -37.99 -12.16 31.95
C PHE A 523 -38.64 -10.81 32.33
N LEU A 524 -37.86 -9.81 32.77
CA LEU A 524 -38.37 -8.47 33.07
C LEU A 524 -38.97 -7.80 31.83
N ASP A 525 -38.34 -7.98 30.66
CA ASP A 525 -38.86 -7.47 29.39
C ASP A 525 -40.25 -8.09 29.09
N VAL A 526 -40.39 -9.41 29.24
CA VAL A 526 -41.68 -10.11 29.08
C VAL A 526 -42.73 -9.69 30.12
N ILE A 527 -42.31 -9.35 31.35
CA ILE A 527 -43.23 -8.80 32.36
C ILE A 527 -43.74 -7.42 31.96
N SER A 528 -42.85 -6.56 31.44
CA SER A 528 -43.16 -5.18 31.08
C SER A 528 -44.11 -5.08 29.88
N GLU A 529 -44.19 -6.13 29.06
CA GLU A 529 -45.03 -6.15 27.87
C GLU A 529 -46.50 -6.42 28.23
N GLU A 530 -47.36 -5.41 28.03
CA GLU A 530 -48.79 -5.44 28.39
C GLU A 530 -49.62 -6.39 27.52
N ARG A 531 -49.14 -6.71 26.31
CA ARG A 531 -49.84 -7.54 25.32
C ARG A 531 -49.63 -9.05 25.53
N VAL A 532 -48.78 -9.45 26.47
CA VAL A 532 -48.42 -10.85 26.68
C VAL A 532 -49.33 -11.50 27.74
N GLY A 533 -50.00 -12.59 27.35
CA GLY A 533 -50.88 -13.34 28.25
C GLY A 533 -50.17 -13.92 29.48
N THR A 534 -50.89 -14.00 30.60
CA THR A 534 -50.39 -14.43 31.93
C THR A 534 -49.67 -15.79 31.90
N TRP A 535 -50.13 -16.71 31.05
CA TRP A 535 -49.53 -18.03 30.87
C TRP A 535 -48.12 -17.98 30.24
N THR A 536 -47.87 -17.02 29.36
CA THR A 536 -46.56 -16.80 28.73
C THR A 536 -45.59 -16.18 29.73
N LYS A 537 -46.06 -15.29 30.62
CA LYS A 537 -45.26 -14.74 31.74
C LYS A 537 -44.81 -15.85 32.70
N ILE A 538 -45.68 -16.81 33.03
CA ILE A 538 -45.34 -17.98 33.87
C ILE A 538 -44.33 -18.91 33.18
N LYS A 539 -44.46 -19.15 31.86
CA LYS A 539 -43.48 -19.93 31.09
C LYS A 539 -42.11 -19.25 31.04
N ALA A 540 -42.08 -17.92 30.84
CA ALA A 540 -40.85 -17.14 30.82
C ALA A 540 -40.14 -17.18 32.18
N PHE A 541 -40.90 -17.13 33.29
CA PHE A 541 -40.38 -17.35 34.64
C PHE A 541 -39.72 -18.72 34.75
N ALA A 542 -40.43 -19.81 34.41
CA ALA A 542 -39.88 -21.17 34.49
C ALA A 542 -38.61 -21.37 33.63
N ALA A 543 -38.50 -20.67 32.50
CA ALA A 543 -37.34 -20.74 31.61
C ALA A 543 -36.04 -20.17 32.22
N ILE A 544 -36.13 -19.32 33.24
CA ILE A 544 -34.95 -18.81 33.97
C ILE A 544 -34.12 -19.98 34.54
N TRP A 545 -34.80 -21.04 34.99
CA TRP A 545 -34.21 -22.20 35.66
C TRP A 545 -33.95 -23.41 34.75
N ALA A 546 -34.39 -23.38 33.49
CA ALA A 546 -34.11 -24.46 32.54
C ALA A 546 -32.61 -24.54 32.22
N ARG A 547 -32.01 -25.73 32.34
CA ARG A 547 -30.62 -26.00 31.96
C ARG A 547 -30.51 -25.89 30.43
N GLU A 548 -29.41 -25.35 29.91
CA GLU A 548 -29.13 -25.37 28.45
C GLU A 548 -29.28 -26.80 27.96
N ARG A 549 -30.25 -27.05 27.07
CA ARG A 549 -30.05 -28.05 26.03
C ARG A 549 -29.32 -27.30 24.93
N ASP A 550 -28.07 -27.71 24.70
CA ASP A 550 -27.22 -27.20 23.62
C ASP A 550 -28.05 -27.06 22.35
N ARG A 551 -28.09 -25.83 21.84
CA ARG A 551 -28.46 -25.53 20.47
C ARG A 551 -27.29 -24.75 19.89
N ASP A 552 -26.49 -25.51 19.16
CA ASP A 552 -25.42 -25.20 18.20
C ASP A 552 -24.16 -24.47 18.71
#